data_AF-A0AAE4V5T3-F1
#
_entry.id   AF-A0AAE4V5T3-F1
#
_cell.length_a   1.000
_cell.length_b   1.000
_cell.length_c   1.000
_cell.angle_alpha   90.00
_cell.angle_beta   90.00
_cell.angle_gamma   90.00
#
_symmetry.space_group_name_H-M   'P 1'
#
loop_
_entity.id
_entity.type
_entity.pdbx_description
1 polymer ?
#
loop_
_entity_poly.entity_id
_entity_poly.type
_entity_poly.pdbx_seq_one_letter_code
_entity_poly.pdbx_strand_id
1 'polypeptide(L)'
;MKTGTGVADGRTVRDYIHTVARCVHADSIDWWDSEGVDVVLVLPLRLRYLPGRNAVLVWNRHFGWSLGAEGVGRGSIVVIEGLGIGRTPPPALCSDRALELIDGYFRSPPTQTDGPDPNSVAAESFSSIEHDRCSRIGTETAGRGRRDRVVKRP
;
A
#
# COMPACT_ATOMS: atom_id res chain seq x y z
N MET A 1 0.63 -33.74 20.98
CA MET A 1 -0.80 -33.74 20.63
C MET A 1 -1.22 -32.31 20.32
N LYS A 2 -1.92 -32.16 19.18
CA LYS A 2 -2.77 -31.03 18.74
C LYS A 2 -2.11 -29.69 18.41
N THR A 3 -1.78 -29.58 17.12
CA THR A 3 -1.78 -28.34 16.34
C THR A 3 -3.07 -27.55 16.58
N GLY A 4 -2.95 -26.43 17.28
CA GLY A 4 -3.99 -25.41 17.34
C GLY A 4 -3.75 -24.42 16.20
N THR A 5 -4.28 -24.72 15.02
CA THR A 5 -4.43 -23.73 13.94
C THR A 5 -5.42 -22.68 14.43
N GLY A 6 -4.91 -21.68 15.14
CA GLY A 6 -5.67 -20.53 15.59
C GLY A 6 -6.08 -19.74 14.36
N VAL A 7 -7.29 -19.99 13.87
CA VAL A 7 -8.02 -19.06 13.03
C VAL A 7 -8.10 -17.77 13.83
N ALA A 8 -7.20 -16.82 13.56
CA ALA A 8 -7.37 -15.45 13.98
C ALA A 8 -8.56 -14.88 13.19
N ASP A 9 -9.76 -15.22 13.64
CA ASP A 9 -10.66 -14.23 14.20
C ASP A 9 -10.87 -13.03 13.27
N GLY A 10 -11.56 -13.22 12.15
CA GLY A 10 -11.83 -12.15 11.17
C GLY A 10 -12.51 -10.92 11.76
N ARG A 11 -13.18 -11.05 12.92
CA ARG A 11 -13.66 -9.91 13.72
C ARG A 11 -12.51 -9.07 14.27
N THR A 12 -11.47 -9.70 14.82
CA THR A 12 -10.28 -8.98 15.34
C THR A 12 -9.52 -8.24 14.24
N VAL A 13 -9.38 -8.83 13.05
CA VAL A 13 -8.72 -8.15 11.92
C VAL A 13 -9.56 -6.96 11.48
N ARG A 14 -10.87 -7.14 11.35
CA ARG A 14 -11.76 -6.04 10.95
C ARG A 14 -11.73 -4.89 11.96
N ASP A 15 -11.77 -5.19 13.25
CA ASP A 15 -11.69 -4.20 14.33
C ASP A 15 -10.31 -3.53 14.39
N TYR A 16 -9.25 -4.29 14.15
CA TYR A 16 -7.88 -3.79 14.00
C TYR A 16 -7.80 -2.77 12.86
N ILE A 17 -8.23 -3.13 11.65
CA ILE A 17 -8.24 -2.25 10.48
C ILE A 17 -9.07 -0.99 10.75
N HIS A 18 -10.25 -1.11 11.36
CA HIS A 18 -11.06 0.05 11.74
C HIS A 18 -10.36 0.95 12.76
N THR A 19 -9.53 0.40 13.64
CA THR A 19 -8.77 1.16 14.62
C THR A 19 -7.60 1.88 13.96
N VAL A 20 -6.85 1.20 13.09
CA VAL A 20 -5.79 1.85 12.28
C VAL A 20 -6.37 2.97 11.42
N ALA A 21 -7.49 2.73 10.74
CA ALA A 21 -8.18 3.72 9.92
C ALA A 21 -8.54 4.99 10.71
N ARG A 22 -8.92 4.84 11.98
CA ARG A 22 -9.18 5.98 12.88
C ARG A 22 -7.90 6.69 13.29
N CYS A 23 -6.83 5.96 13.63
CA CYS A 23 -5.54 6.53 14.00
C CYS A 23 -4.93 7.38 12.87
N VAL A 24 -5.02 6.90 11.63
CA VAL A 24 -4.48 7.59 10.45
C VAL A 24 -5.45 8.60 9.83
N HIS A 25 -6.62 8.79 10.45
CA HIS A 25 -7.69 9.66 9.96
C HIS A 25 -8.10 9.39 8.50
N ALA A 26 -8.16 8.12 8.10
CA ALA A 26 -8.59 7.73 6.76
C ALA A 26 -10.00 8.24 6.46
N ASP A 27 -10.27 8.64 5.22
CA ASP A 27 -11.60 9.01 4.74
C ASP A 27 -12.49 7.78 4.51
N SER A 28 -11.88 6.70 4.01
CA SER A 28 -12.59 5.46 3.76
C SER A 28 -11.71 4.22 3.83
N ILE A 29 -12.37 3.09 4.02
CA ILE A 29 -11.81 1.75 3.98
C ILE A 29 -12.43 1.04 2.79
N ASP A 30 -11.61 0.61 1.84
CA ASP A 30 -12.00 -0.26 0.74
C ASP A 30 -11.51 -1.67 1.02
N TRP A 31 -12.43 -2.61 1.17
CA TRP A 31 -12.11 -4.03 1.33
C TRP A 31 -11.98 -4.66 -0.05
N TRP A 32 -10.87 -5.32 -0.33
CA TRP A 32 -10.56 -5.92 -1.63
C TRP A 32 -10.54 -7.44 -1.48
N ASP A 33 -10.99 -8.13 -2.52
CA ASP A 33 -10.90 -9.59 -2.62
C ASP A 33 -9.84 -9.93 -3.66
N SER A 34 -8.59 -9.60 -3.37
CA SER A 34 -7.45 -9.81 -4.27
C SER A 34 -6.28 -10.42 -3.52
N GLU A 35 -5.48 -11.26 -4.19
CA GLU A 35 -4.35 -11.96 -3.54
C GLU A 35 -3.24 -11.00 -3.09
N GLY A 36 -3.11 -9.84 -3.75
CA GLY A 36 -2.08 -8.84 -3.47
C GLY A 36 -2.49 -7.80 -2.43
N VAL A 37 -3.78 -7.53 -2.27
CA VAL A 37 -4.30 -6.45 -1.40
C VAL A 37 -5.62 -6.88 -0.79
N ASP A 38 -5.67 -6.84 0.54
CA ASP A 38 -6.90 -7.14 1.29
C ASP A 38 -7.67 -5.86 1.66
N VAL A 39 -6.96 -4.78 1.97
CA VAL A 39 -7.56 -3.52 2.43
C VAL A 39 -6.80 -2.33 1.89
N VAL A 40 -7.55 -1.29 1.49
CA VAL A 40 -7.03 0.03 1.17
C VAL A 40 -7.69 1.07 2.07
N LEU A 41 -6.87 1.83 2.81
CA LEU A 41 -7.28 3.00 3.55
C LEU A 41 -6.97 4.24 2.73
N VAL A 42 -7.99 5.00 2.33
CA VAL A 42 -7.82 6.24 1.60
C VAL A 42 -7.59 7.37 2.59
N LEU A 43 -6.45 8.06 2.48
CA LEU A 43 -6.09 9.16 3.36
C LEU A 43 -6.61 10.50 2.82
N PRO A 44 -6.93 11.47 3.69
CA PRO A 44 -7.41 12.81 3.31
C PRO A 44 -6.27 13.72 2.81
N LEU A 45 -5.26 13.16 2.13
CA LEU A 45 -4.08 13.87 1.67
C LEU A 45 -3.62 13.37 0.31
N ARG A 46 -2.94 14.24 -0.43
CA ARG A 46 -2.40 13.96 -1.76
C ARG A 46 -0.89 14.13 -1.73
N LEU A 47 -0.18 13.18 -2.31
CA LEU A 47 1.27 13.25 -2.46
C LEU A 47 1.59 14.26 -3.56
N ARG A 48 2.49 15.21 -3.29
CA ARG A 48 2.77 16.33 -4.21
C ARG A 48 3.24 15.88 -5.60
N TYR A 49 3.99 14.79 -5.67
CA TYR A 49 4.54 14.25 -6.91
C TYR A 49 3.56 13.34 -7.68
N LEU A 50 2.36 13.06 -7.13
CA LEU A 50 1.28 12.34 -7.79
C LEU A 50 0.00 13.19 -7.81
N PRO A 51 -0.03 14.27 -8.62
CA PRO A 51 -1.16 15.20 -8.64
C PRO A 51 -2.47 14.48 -8.98
N GLY A 52 -3.52 14.83 -8.25
CA GLY A 52 -4.89 14.32 -8.46
C GLY A 52 -5.20 12.96 -7.83
N ARG A 53 -4.27 12.35 -7.09
CA ARG A 53 -4.46 11.04 -6.45
C ARG A 53 -4.32 11.14 -4.94
N ASN A 54 -5.20 10.46 -4.21
CA ASN A 54 -5.06 10.40 -2.76
C ASN A 54 -3.95 9.43 -2.38
N ALA A 55 -3.24 9.73 -1.30
CA ALA A 55 -2.39 8.77 -0.64
C ALA A 55 -3.25 7.65 -0.05
N VAL A 56 -2.72 6.45 -0.04
CA VAL A 56 -3.39 5.28 0.54
C VAL A 56 -2.45 4.50 1.44
N LEU A 57 -3.00 3.88 2.48
CA LEU A 57 -2.33 2.79 3.18
C LEU A 57 -2.97 1.48 2.75
N VAL A 58 -2.13 0.58 2.29
CA VAL A 58 -2.51 -0.72 1.77
C VAL A 58 -2.13 -1.76 2.80
N TRP A 59 -3.01 -2.71 3.05
CA TRP A 59 -2.74 -3.84 3.93
C TRP A 59 -2.94 -5.17 3.22
N ASN A 60 -1.99 -6.06 3.46
CA ASN A 60 -2.07 -7.45 3.07
C ASN A 60 -1.78 -8.35 4.29
N ARG A 61 -2.56 -9.41 4.46
CA ARG A 61 -2.45 -10.40 5.55
C ARG A 61 -1.11 -11.12 5.63
N HIS A 62 -0.34 -11.14 4.56
CA HIS A 62 0.96 -11.79 4.44
C HIS A 62 2.11 -10.86 4.86
N PHE A 63 2.09 -9.60 4.43
CA PHE A 63 3.24 -8.69 4.60
C PHE A 63 2.96 -7.47 5.50
N GLY A 64 1.70 -7.10 5.71
CA GLY A 64 1.30 -5.96 6.51
C GLY A 64 1.06 -4.69 5.71
N TRP A 65 1.53 -3.56 6.22
CA TRP A 65 1.18 -2.23 5.74
C TRP A 65 2.21 -1.65 4.75
N SER A 66 1.70 -0.98 3.72
CA SER A 66 2.49 -0.22 2.75
C SER A 66 1.82 1.12 2.43
N LEU A 67 2.63 2.14 2.19
CA LEU A 67 2.21 3.42 1.63
C LEU A 67 2.08 3.29 0.10
N GLY A 68 1.05 3.94 -0.44
CA GLY A 68 0.81 4.02 -1.88
C GLY A 68 0.02 5.25 -2.28
N ALA A 69 -0.42 5.26 -3.52
CA ALA A 69 -1.35 6.25 -4.06
C ALA A 69 -2.40 5.59 -4.96
N GLU A 70 -3.55 6.24 -5.12
CA GLU A 70 -4.55 5.83 -6.11
C GLU A 70 -3.97 5.80 -7.54
N GLY A 71 -4.32 4.79 -8.31
CA GLY A 71 -3.93 4.60 -9.71
C GLY A 71 -4.75 5.44 -10.70
N VAL A 72 -4.43 5.36 -12.00
CA VAL A 72 -5.17 6.06 -13.08
C VAL A 72 -6.51 5.38 -13.42
N GLY A 73 -6.77 4.19 -12.87
CA GLY A 73 -8.01 3.44 -13.09
C GLY A 73 -8.81 3.26 -11.81
N ARG A 74 -10.12 2.99 -11.95
CA ARG A 74 -10.96 2.59 -10.81
C ARG A 74 -10.41 1.30 -10.22
N GLY A 75 -10.17 1.29 -8.92
CA GLY A 75 -9.66 0.09 -8.22
C GLY A 75 -8.21 -0.24 -8.57
N SER A 76 -7.41 0.75 -8.95
CA SER A 76 -5.96 0.59 -9.10
C SER A 76 -5.26 1.37 -7.99
N ILE A 77 -4.19 0.78 -7.45
CA ILE A 77 -3.28 1.44 -6.51
C ILE A 77 -1.84 1.24 -7.00
N VAL A 78 -0.98 2.19 -6.68
CA VAL A 78 0.47 2.07 -6.85
C VAL A 78 1.08 2.00 -5.46
N VAL A 79 1.69 0.87 -5.12
CA VAL A 79 2.46 0.71 -3.88
C VAL A 79 3.79 1.43 -4.06
N ILE A 80 4.15 2.25 -3.09
CA ILE A 80 5.36 3.07 -3.11
C ILE A 80 6.39 2.44 -2.17
N GLU A 81 6.01 2.20 -0.90
CA GLU A 81 6.95 1.76 0.12
C GLU A 81 6.27 0.97 1.25
N GLY A 82 6.92 -0.09 1.74
CA GLY A 82 6.44 -0.85 2.88
C GLY A 82 6.79 -0.17 4.20
N LEU A 83 5.89 -0.20 5.20
CA LEU A 83 6.17 0.41 6.51
C LEU A 83 7.19 -0.40 7.34
N GLY A 84 7.43 -1.67 7.01
CA GLY A 84 8.43 -2.50 7.68
C GLY A 84 8.14 -2.85 9.14
N ILE A 85 6.91 -2.62 9.62
CA ILE A 85 6.48 -2.82 11.03
C ILE A 85 5.69 -4.11 11.25
N GLY A 86 5.68 -5.01 10.26
CA GLY A 86 4.95 -6.28 10.31
C GLY A 86 3.46 -6.16 10.03
N ARG A 87 2.75 -7.28 10.25
CA ARG A 87 1.36 -7.48 9.81
C ARG A 87 0.32 -6.74 10.64
N THR A 88 0.41 -6.88 11.96
CA THR A 88 -0.56 -6.32 12.91
C THR A 88 0.15 -5.60 14.06
N PRO A 89 0.98 -4.57 13.76
CA PRO A 89 1.57 -3.71 14.78
C PRO A 89 0.49 -2.94 15.56
N PRO A 90 0.81 -2.36 16.73
CA PRO A 90 -0.10 -1.44 17.42
C PRO A 90 -0.62 -0.34 16.48
N PRO A 91 -1.93 0.01 16.49
CA PRO A 91 -2.50 0.97 15.54
C PRO A 91 -1.87 2.36 15.56
N ALA A 92 -1.41 2.84 16.72
CA ALA A 92 -0.68 4.10 16.81
C ALA A 92 0.64 4.07 16.03
N LEU A 93 1.36 2.95 16.08
CA LEU A 93 2.62 2.76 15.36
C LEU A 93 2.42 2.78 13.83
N CYS A 94 1.29 2.26 13.33
CA CYS A 94 0.92 2.42 11.91
C CYS A 94 0.81 3.89 11.52
N SER A 95 0.19 4.70 12.38
CA SER A 95 0.00 6.12 12.13
C SER A 95 1.31 6.87 12.14
N ASP A 96 2.14 6.67 13.17
CA ASP A 96 3.41 7.38 13.32
C ASP A 96 4.32 7.09 12.12
N ARG A 97 4.45 5.82 11.71
CA ARG A 97 5.25 5.44 10.54
C ARG A 97 4.68 5.93 9.22
N ALA A 98 3.36 5.92 9.05
CA ALA A 98 2.75 6.46 7.84
C ALA A 98 3.03 7.97 7.72
N LEU A 99 2.87 8.72 8.81
CA LEU A 99 3.14 10.16 8.83
C LEU A 99 4.61 10.48 8.57
N GLU A 100 5.53 9.71 9.15
CA GLU A 100 6.97 9.87 8.91
C GLU A 100 7.33 9.67 7.43
N LEU A 101 6.84 8.61 6.80
CA LEU A 101 7.06 8.38 5.37
C LEU A 101 6.45 9.49 4.52
N ILE A 102 5.20 9.88 4.82
CA ILE A 102 4.50 10.94 4.10
C ILE A 102 5.24 12.28 4.23
N ASP A 103 5.74 12.65 5.41
CA ASP A 103 6.55 13.87 5.60
C ASP A 103 7.84 13.81 4.79
N GLY A 104 8.51 12.65 4.78
CA GLY A 104 9.68 12.40 3.94
C GLY A 104 9.40 12.68 2.47
N TYR A 105 8.27 12.18 1.97
CA TYR A 105 7.77 12.39 0.61
C TYR A 105 7.33 13.82 0.29
N PHE A 106 6.96 14.62 1.30
CA PHE A 106 6.70 16.04 1.13
C PHE A 106 7.99 16.87 1.10
N ARG A 107 9.00 16.46 1.88
CA ARG A 107 10.28 17.16 2.03
C ARG A 107 11.22 16.88 0.86
N SER A 108 11.20 15.65 0.34
CA SER A 108 12.01 15.20 -0.78
C SER A 108 11.16 14.31 -1.69
N PRO A 109 11.05 14.58 -3.01
CA PRO A 109 10.46 13.61 -3.92
C PRO A 109 11.27 12.31 -3.86
N PRO A 110 10.66 11.13 -4.09
CA PRO A 110 11.43 9.89 -4.18
C PRO A 110 12.51 10.07 -5.23
N THR A 111 13.77 9.91 -4.83
CA THR A 111 14.84 9.62 -5.78
C THR A 111 14.43 8.32 -6.44
N GLN A 112 14.09 8.34 -7.74
CA GLN A 112 13.89 7.10 -8.48
C GLN A 112 15.13 6.24 -8.24
N THR A 113 14.96 5.10 -7.58
CA THR A 113 16.04 4.14 -7.42
C THR A 113 16.47 3.72 -8.81
N ASP A 114 17.75 3.95 -9.12
CA ASP A 114 18.41 3.80 -10.41
C ASP A 114 17.83 2.72 -11.32
N GLY A 115 17.25 3.14 -12.45
CA GLY A 115 17.45 2.40 -13.70
C GLY A 115 18.90 2.63 -14.15
N PRO A 116 19.59 1.64 -14.72
CA PRO A 116 21.00 1.76 -15.05
C PRO A 116 21.23 2.94 -16.02
N ASP A 117 22.11 3.86 -15.63
CA ASP A 117 22.59 4.97 -16.43
C ASP A 117 23.07 4.49 -17.82
N PRO A 118 22.52 5.00 -18.94
CA PRO A 118 22.97 4.61 -20.28
C PRO A 118 24.34 5.17 -20.68
N ASN A 119 25.05 5.88 -19.80
CA ASN A 119 26.33 6.56 -20.10
C ASN A 119 27.55 5.98 -19.36
N SER A 120 27.42 4.88 -18.62
CA SER A 120 28.59 4.20 -18.05
C SER A 120 29.17 3.21 -19.06
N VAL A 121 30.17 3.65 -19.81
CA VAL A 121 30.89 2.84 -20.79
C VAL A 121 31.86 1.91 -20.05
N ALA A 122 31.46 0.66 -19.86
CA ALA A 122 32.38 -0.47 -19.71
C ALA A 122 31.70 -1.72 -20.28
N ALA A 123 32.19 -2.12 -21.45
CA ALA A 123 31.78 -3.31 -22.17
C ALA A 123 31.97 -4.56 -21.30
N GLU A 124 30.99 -5.47 -21.31
CA GLU A 124 31.15 -6.84 -21.81
C GLU A 124 29.78 -7.39 -22.22
N SER A 125 29.69 -7.86 -23.47
CA SER A 125 28.49 -8.33 -24.14
C SER A 125 28.16 -9.78 -23.76
N PHE A 126 26.93 -10.07 -23.34
CA PHE A 126 26.26 -11.33 -23.68
C PHE A 126 24.74 -11.16 -23.81
N SER A 127 24.31 -11.00 -25.06
CA SER A 127 23.20 -11.69 -25.73
C SER A 127 21.85 -11.91 -24.99
N SER A 128 20.87 -11.12 -25.45
CA SER A 128 19.57 -11.57 -25.99
C SER A 128 18.44 -11.97 -25.02
N ILE A 129 17.35 -11.17 -25.15
CA ILE A 129 15.92 -11.54 -25.08
C ILE A 129 15.20 -11.23 -23.74
N GLU A 130 14.09 -10.48 -23.91
CA GLU A 130 13.03 -10.06 -22.97
C GLU A 130 13.22 -8.78 -22.12
N HIS A 131 13.33 -7.63 -22.80
CA HIS A 131 12.66 -6.42 -22.34
C HIS A 131 11.14 -6.54 -22.57
N ASP A 132 10.42 -7.22 -21.67
CA ASP A 132 8.98 -6.94 -21.46
C ASP A 132 8.49 -7.61 -20.18
N ARG A 133 8.61 -6.92 -19.04
CA ARG A 133 7.77 -7.14 -17.86
C ARG A 133 7.94 -5.99 -16.88
N CYS A 134 7.58 -4.79 -17.33
CA CYS A 134 6.81 -3.94 -16.43
C CYS A 134 5.57 -4.77 -16.09
N SER A 135 5.57 -5.43 -14.92
CA SER A 135 4.39 -6.10 -14.39
C SER A 135 3.34 -5.02 -14.10
N ARG A 136 2.64 -4.60 -15.16
CA ARG A 136 1.28 -4.15 -15.09
C ARG A 136 0.53 -5.31 -14.46
N ILE A 137 0.40 -5.28 -13.15
CA ILE A 137 -0.68 -6.00 -12.47
C ILE A 137 -1.95 -5.25 -12.86
N GLY A 138 -2.36 -5.48 -14.10
CA GLY A 138 -3.63 -5.16 -14.68
C GLY A 138 -4.19 -6.48 -15.16
N THR A 139 -4.70 -7.28 -14.22
CA THR A 139 -5.70 -8.27 -14.53
C THR A 139 -6.97 -7.87 -13.84
N GLU A 140 -8.01 -7.88 -14.65
CA GLU A 140 -9.33 -7.38 -14.38
C GLU A 140 -9.99 -8.24 -13.31
N THR A 141 -9.79 -7.87 -12.06
CA THR A 141 -10.81 -8.08 -11.05
C THR A 141 -11.22 -6.70 -10.61
N ALA A 142 -12.36 -6.24 -11.11
CA ALA A 142 -13.15 -5.25 -10.41
C ALA A 142 -13.60 -5.87 -9.07
N GLY A 143 -12.65 -6.08 -8.16
CA GLY A 143 -12.86 -6.52 -6.80
C GLY A 143 -13.37 -5.34 -6.01
N ARG A 144 -14.53 -4.81 -6.41
CA ARG A 144 -15.24 -3.82 -5.63
C ARG A 144 -15.85 -4.55 -4.45
N GLY A 145 -15.02 -4.82 -3.45
CA GLY A 145 -15.55 -5.17 -2.14
C GLY A 145 -16.19 -3.95 -1.49
N ARG A 146 -16.70 -4.18 -0.28
CA ARG A 146 -17.44 -3.21 0.51
C ARG A 146 -16.58 -1.96 0.77
N ARG A 147 -17.15 -0.75 0.63
CA ARG A 147 -16.51 0.50 1.07
C ARG A 147 -17.18 0.99 2.33
N ASP A 148 -16.41 1.16 3.39
CA ASP A 148 -16.89 1.73 4.65
C ASP A 148 -16.33 3.14 4.81
N ARG A 149 -17.19 4.13 5.09
CA ARG A 149 -16.75 5.46 5.48
C ARG A 149 -16.28 5.44 6.93
N VAL A 150 -15.16 6.09 7.21
CA VAL A 150 -14.69 6.26 8.58
C VAL A 150 -15.42 7.46 9.18
N VAL A 151 -16.28 7.21 10.17
CA VAL A 151 -16.99 8.28 10.87
C VAL A 151 -16.02 8.93 11.85
N LYS A 152 -15.75 10.23 11.67
CA LYS A 152 -15.10 11.05 12.70
C LYS A 152 -16.07 11.13 13.88
N ARG A 153 -15.72 10.58 15.05
CA ARG A 153 -16.53 10.82 16.24
C ARG A 153 -16.51 12.33 16.55
N PRO A 154 -17.66 12.92 16.92
CA PRO A 154 -17.75 14.32 17.31
C PRO A 154 -16.94 14.62 18.57
#